data_AF-A0A6I0EG45-F1
#
_entry.id   AF-A0A6I0EG45-F1
#
_cell.length_a   1.000
_cell.length_b   1.000
_cell.length_c   1.000
_cell.angle_alpha   90.00
_cell.angle_beta   90.00
_cell.angle_gamma   90.00
#
_symmetry.space_group_name_H-M   'P 1'
#
loop_
_entity.id
_entity.type
_entity.pdbx_description
1 polymer ?
#
loop_
_entity_poly.entity_id
_entity_poly.type
_entity_poly.pdbx_seq_one_letter_code
_entity_poly.pdbx_strand_id
1 'polypeptide(L)' 'MKAALLWFGRISLVAGILLVTANVALHFMGLGASYNLGDPSKFQFILISFWQIGVGLVSIGVLSMLAGRRL' A
#
# COMPACT_ATOMS: atom_id res chain seq x y z
N MET A 1 -19.44 -8.77 10.76
CA MET A 1 -18.29 -9.00 9.86
C MET A 1 -18.27 -8.06 8.66
N LYS A 2 -19.39 -7.87 7.94
CA LYS A 2 -19.53 -6.92 6.83
C LYS A 2 -18.93 -5.52 7.08
N ALA A 3 -19.34 -4.86 8.17
CA ALA A 3 -18.89 -3.51 8.50
C ALA A 3 -17.37 -3.43 8.71
N ALA A 4 -16.78 -4.40 9.41
CA ALA A 4 -15.34 -4.46 9.63
C ALA A 4 -14.57 -4.61 8.32
N LEU A 5 -15.06 -5.46 7.40
CA LEU A 5 -14.42 -5.67 6.10
C LEU A 5 -14.50 -4.43 5.20
N LEU A 6 -15.62 -3.70 5.23
CA LEU A 6 -15.78 -2.43 4.51
C LEU A 6 -14.88 -1.32 5.09
N TRP A 7 -14.75 -1.25 6.42
CA TRP A 7 -13.84 -0.31 7.09
C TRP A 7 -12.38 -0.61 6.76
N PHE A 8 -11.97 -1.87 6.88
CA PHE A 8 -10.63 -2.30 6.47
C PHE A 8 -10.36 -1.96 5.01
N GLY A 9 -11.31 -2.28 4.12
CA GLY A 9 -11.21 -1.96 2.70
C GLY A 9 -11.01 -0.47 2.42
N ARG A 10 -11.76 0.41 3.10
CA ARG A 10 -11.61 1.87 2.98
C ARG A 10 -10.23 2.35 3.45
N ILE A 11 -9.77 1.88 4.61
CA ILE A 11 -8.48 2.29 5.17
C ILE A 11 -7.34 1.85 4.26
N SER A 12 -7.34 0.60 3.80
CA SER A 12 -6.33 0.09 2.86
C SER A 12 -6.35 0.86 1.55
N LEU A 13 -7.53 1.19 1.02
CA LEU A 13 -7.67 1.97 -0.21
C LEU A 13 -7.05 3.37 -0.06
N VAL A 14 -7.41 4.09 1.01
CA VAL A 14 -6.91 5.45 1.27
C VAL A 14 -5.40 5.43 1.47
N ALA A 15 -4.88 4.53 2.31
CA ALA A 15 -3.44 4.39 2.55
C ALA A 15 -2.68 4.06 1.26
N GLY A 16 -3.23 3.17 0.43
CA GLY A 16 -2.63 2.80 -0.86
C GLY A 16 -2.58 3.96 -1.84
N ILE A 17 -3.67 4.72 -1.99
CA ILE A 17 -3.71 5.92 -2.85
C ILE A 17 -2.68 6.96 -2.39
N LEU A 18 -2.58 7.20 -1.08
CA LEU A 18 -1.60 8.14 -0.53
C LEU A 18 -0.17 7.71 -0.83
N LEU A 19 0.17 6.43 -0.69
CA LEU A 19 1.51 5.91 -1.01
C LEU A 19 1.86 6.04 -2.50
N VAL A 20 0.93 5.73 -3.39
CA VAL A 20 1.14 5.92 -4.84
C VAL A 20 1.34 7.40 -5.15
N THR A 21 0.51 8.28 -4.58
CA THR A 21 0.59 9.73 -4.81
C THR A 21 1.90 10.31 -4.27
N ALA A 22 2.32 9.89 -3.08
CA ALA A 22 3.60 10.28 -2.49
C ALA A 22 4.78 9.81 -3.35
N ASN A 23 4.74 8.57 -3.86
CA ASN A 23 5.77 8.06 -4.76
C ASN A 23 5.84 8.89 -6.05
N VAL A 24 4.69 9.27 -6.63
CA VAL A 24 4.63 10.13 -7.82
C VAL A 24 5.25 11.50 -7.53
N ALA A 25 4.89 12.13 -6.42
CA ALA A 25 5.46 13.42 -6.02
C ALA A 25 6.99 13.33 -5.86
N LEU A 26 7.49 12.30 -5.18
CA LEU A 26 8.92 12.07 -5.02
C LEU A 26 9.62 11.81 -6.36
N HIS A 27 8.98 11.07 -7.26
CA HIS A 27 9.53 10.81 -8.59
C HIS A 27 9.72 12.11 -9.39
N PHE A 28 8.78 13.06 -9.30
CA PHE A 28 8.93 14.38 -9.92
C PHE A 28 10.06 15.21 -9.31
N MET A 29 10.45 14.94 -8.06
CA MET A 29 11.60 15.55 -7.41
C MET A 29 12.92 14.82 -7.71
N GLY A 30 12.91 13.77 -8.54
CA GLY A 30 14.07 12.92 -8.78
C GLY A 30 14.42 12.00 -7.61
N LEU A 31 13.50 11.81 -6.66
CA LEU A 31 13.66 10.98 -5.48
C LEU A 31 12.95 9.63 -5.66
N GLY A 32 13.52 8.57 -5.06
CA GLY A 32 12.89 7.26 -4.96
C GLY A 32 12.54 6.94 -3.50
N ALA A 33 11.29 6.57 -3.23
CA ALA A 33 10.89 6.04 -1.93
C ALA A 33 10.71 4.53 -1.96
N SER A 34 11.33 3.89 -0.99
CA SER A 34 11.26 2.44 -0.80
C SER A 34 11.36 2.10 0.68
N TYR A 35 10.69 1.02 1.08
CA TYR A 35 10.80 0.46 2.41
C TYR A 35 11.74 -0.75 2.39
N ASN A 36 12.65 -0.85 3.36
CA ASN A 36 13.55 -2.00 3.49
C ASN A 36 12.89 -3.10 4.33
N LEU A 37 12.60 -4.24 3.71
CA LEU A 37 12.14 -5.46 4.37
C LEU A 37 13.27 -6.47 4.68
N GLY A 38 14.51 -6.11 4.37
CA GLY A 38 15.66 -6.94 4.71
C GLY A 38 16.06 -6.82 6.18
N ASP A 39 16.92 -7.74 6.62
CA ASP A 39 17.46 -7.78 7.97
C ASP A 39 18.69 -6.84 8.08
N PRO A 40 18.60 -5.73 8.84
CA PRO A 40 19.71 -4.79 8.98
C PRO A 40 20.89 -5.40 9.74
N SER A 41 20.67 -6.40 10.61
CA SER A 41 21.75 -7.08 11.34
C SER A 41 22.62 -7.97 10.43
N LYS A 42 22.10 -8.31 9.24
CA LYS A 42 22.77 -9.14 8.23
C LYS A 42 23.11 -8.36 6.95
N PHE A 43 22.98 -7.04 6.96
CA PHE A 43 23.16 -6.17 5.79
C PHE A 43 22.31 -6.61 4.58
N GLN A 44 21.14 -7.19 4.83
CA GLN A 44 20.21 -7.55 3.77
C GLN A 44 19.30 -6.36 3.48
N PHE A 45 19.22 -6.00 2.20
CA PHE A 45 18.38 -4.91 1.73
C PHE A 45 17.39 -5.43 0.70
N ILE A 46 16.11 -5.52 1.10
CA ILE A 46 15.01 -5.85 0.20
C ILE A 46 14.16 -4.58 0.11
N LEU A 47 14.49 -3.73 -0.85
CA LEU A 47 13.80 -2.46 -1.05
C LEU A 47 12.56 -2.68 -1.89
N ILE A 48 11.39 -2.47 -1.29
CA ILE A 48 10.12 -2.44 -2.01
C ILE A 48 9.71 -0.99 -2.23
N SER A 49 9.48 -0.63 -3.48
CA SER A 49 9.09 0.73 -3.85
C SER A 49 7.71 1.09 -3.29
N PHE A 50 7.51 2.35 -2.90
CA PHE A 50 6.24 2.79 -2.32
C PHE A 50 5.05 2.60 -3.26
N TRP A 51 5.25 2.73 -4.59
CA TRP A 51 4.19 2.44 -5.55
C TRP A 51 3.74 0.97 -5.51
N GLN A 52 4.66 0.02 -5.28
CA GLN A 52 4.33 -1.42 -5.20
C GLN A 52 3.48 -1.69 -3.95
N ILE A 53 3.88 -1.12 -2.82
CA ILE A 53 3.12 -1.20 -1.56
C ILE A 53 1.73 -0.55 -1.74
N GLY A 54 1.71 0.64 -2.34
CA GLY A 54 0.49 1.40 -2.59
C GLY A 54 -0.51 0.64 -3.47
N VAL A 55 -0.05 0.10 -4.61
CA VAL A 55 -0.88 -0.73 -5.51
C VAL A 55 -1.39 -1.98 -4.79
N GLY A 56 -0.56 -2.63 -3.98
CA GLY A 56 -0.98 -3.79 -3.17
C GLY A 56 -2.11 -3.45 -2.21
N LEU A 57 -1.99 -2.34 -1.47
CA LEU A 57 -3.01 -1.86 -0.55
C LEU A 57 -4.30 -1.44 -1.26
N VAL A 58 -4.21 -0.75 -2.39
CA VAL A 58 -5.38 -0.42 -3.23
C VAL A 58 -6.10 -1.70 -3.65
N SER A 59 -5.36 -2.69 -4.13
CA SER A 59 -5.92 -3.97 -4.60
C SER A 59 -6.65 -4.70 -3.46
N ILE A 60 -6.01 -4.82 -2.28
CA ILE A 60 -6.63 -5.42 -1.09
C ILE A 60 -7.86 -4.62 -0.65
N GLY A 61 -7.78 -3.29 -0.70
CA GLY A 61 -8.88 -2.40 -0.34
C GLY A 61 -10.10 -2.62 -1.23
N VAL A 62 -9.90 -2.62 -2.56
CA VAL A 62 -10.96 -2.87 -3.55
C VAL A 62 -11.57 -4.25 -3.35
N LEU A 63 -10.75 -5.30 -3.23
CA LEU A 63 -11.24 -6.66 -3.03
C LEU A 63 -12.05 -6.80 -1.74
N SER A 64 -11.58 -6.20 -0.65
CA SER A 64 -12.28 -6.20 0.64
C SER A 64 -13.62 -5.46 0.55
N MET A 65 -13.68 -4.34 -0.18
CA MET A 65 -14.93 -3.61 -0.40
C MET A 65 -15.92 -4.40 -1.28
N LEU A 66 -15.44 -5.08 -2.32
CA LEU A 66 -16.28 -5.92 -3.17
C LEU A 66 -16.83 -7.13 -2.40
N ALA A 67 -15.98 -7.81 -1.63
CA ALA A 67 -16.39 -8.92 -0.76
C ALA A 67 -17.40 -8.45 0.30
N GLY A 68 -17.14 -7.31 0.95
CA GLY A 68 -18.04 -6.74 1.95
C GLY A 68 -19.39 -6.26 1.39
N ARG A 69 -19.50 -5.97 0.09
CA ARG A 69 -20.80 -5.66 -0.55
C ARG A 69 -21.63 -6.91 -0.83
N ARG A 70 -20.98 -8.07 -1.03
CA ARG A 70 -21.63 -9.36 -1.35
C ARG A 70 -22.07 -10.14 -0.11
N LEU A 71 -21.46 -9.88 1.05
CA LEU A 71 -21.88 -10.35 2.37
C LEU A 71 -23.03 -9.49 2.94
#